data_AF-A0A1F6UVE9-F1
#
_entry.id   AF-A0A1F6UVE9-F1
#
_cell.length_a   1.000
_cell.length_b   1.000
_cell.length_c   1.000
_cell.angle_alpha   90.00
_cell.angle_beta   90.00
_cell.angle_gamma   90.00
#
_symmetry.space_group_name_H-M   'P 1'
#
loop_
_entity.id
_entity.type
_entity.pdbx_description
1 polymer ?
#
loop_
_entity_poly.entity_id
_entity_poly.type
_entity_poly.pdbx_seq_one_letter_code
_entity_poly.pdbx_strand_id
1 'polypeptide(L)' 'MPPKLFSKVESVVSSHNYSSVSEFIRDAIRAWEEEQLYQSVLQSEKEFAQGKGKKLRSLKNLM' A
#
# COMPACT_ATOMS: atom_id res chain seq x y z
N MET A 1 11.84 -12.90 13.95
CA MET A 1 11.78 -13.39 12.56
C MET A 1 12.36 -14.80 12.51
N PRO A 2 11.75 -15.78 11.83
CA PRO A 2 12.32 -17.12 11.70
C PRO A 2 13.73 -17.09 11.07
N PRO A 3 14.69 -17.92 11.52
CA PRO A 3 16.09 -17.83 11.08
C PRO A 3 16.28 -17.88 9.56
N LYS A 4 15.55 -18.79 8.88
CA LYS A 4 15.58 -18.92 7.42
C LYS A 4 15.09 -17.65 6.69
N LEU A 5 14.10 -16.96 7.26
CA LEU A 5 13.60 -15.70 6.70
C LEU A 5 14.60 -14.57 6.94
N PHE A 6 15.25 -14.55 8.11
CA PHE A 6 16.27 -13.55 8.43
C PHE A 6 17.47 -13.65 7.48
N SER A 7 18.01 -14.85 7.23
CA SER A 7 19.11 -15.04 6.27
C SER A 7 18.73 -14.63 4.85
N LYS A 8 17.46 -14.83 4.45
CA LYS A 8 16.96 -14.36 3.15
C LYS A 8 16.92 -12.84 3.08
N VAL A 9 16.46 -12.18 4.15
CA VAL A 9 16.43 -10.72 4.25
C VAL A 9 17.84 -10.12 4.18
N GLU A 10 18.80 -10.69 4.92
CA GLU A 10 20.21 -10.25 4.85
C GLU A 10 20.80 -10.39 3.45
N SER A 11 20.51 -11.50 2.76
CA SER A 11 20.94 -11.70 1.37
C SER A 11 20.34 -10.68 0.40
N VAL A 12 19.10 -10.23 0.62
CA VAL A 12 18.47 -9.21 -0.22
C VAL A 12 19.06 -7.83 0.07
N VAL A 13 19.25 -7.49 1.35
CA VAL A 13 19.87 -6.23 1.77
C VAL A 13 21.26 -6.06 1.16
N SER A 14 22.09 -7.11 1.20
CA SER A 14 23.45 -7.07 0.65
C SER A 14 23.51 -7.02 -0.88
N SER A 15 22.50 -7.54 -1.58
CA SER A 15 22.45 -7.57 -3.05
C SER A 15 21.76 -6.37 -3.69
N HIS A 16 20.91 -5.66 -2.93
CA HIS A 16 20.04 -4.59 -3.46
C HIS A 16 20.34 -3.21 -2.83
N ASN A 17 21.55 -3.02 -2.28
CA ASN A 17 22.04 -1.73 -1.78
C ASN A 17 21.21 -1.08 -0.65
N TYR A 18 20.51 -1.86 0.17
CA TYR A 18 19.89 -1.32 1.37
C TYR A 18 20.96 -1.08 2.45
N SER A 19 20.89 0.07 3.14
CA SER A 19 21.79 0.42 4.24
C SER A 19 21.58 -0.43 5.49
N SER A 20 20.38 -1.02 5.65
CA SER A 20 20.02 -1.85 6.80
C SER A 20 18.80 -2.72 6.52
N VAL A 21 18.65 -3.77 7.33
CA VAL A 21 17.42 -4.59 7.39
C VAL A 21 16.19 -3.73 7.67
N SER A 22 16.31 -2.74 8.55
CA SER A 22 15.21 -1.83 8.88
C SER A 22 14.78 -0.96 7.70
N GLU A 23 15.71 -0.56 6.83
CA GLU A 23 15.37 0.17 5.60
C GLU A 23 14.62 -0.71 4.62
N PHE A 24 15.11 -1.93 4.38
CA PHE A 24 14.42 -2.91 3.54
C PHE A 24 12.99 -3.19 4.04
N ILE A 25 12.81 -3.36 5.36
CA ILE A 25 11.48 -3.60 5.93
C ILE A 25 10.57 -2.39 5.74
N ARG A 26 11.06 -1.16 5.96
CA ARG A 26 10.28 0.07 5.73
C ARG A 26 9.82 0.18 4.28
N ASP A 27 10.69 -0.16 3.34
CA ASP A 27 10.38 -0.14 1.92
C ASP A 27 9.32 -1.19 1.55
N ALA A 28 9.47 -2.41 2.06
CA ALA A 28 8.47 -3.47 1.87
C ALA A 28 7.10 -3.11 2.45
N ILE A 29 7.06 -2.47 3.63
CA ILE A 29 5.81 -1.98 4.24
C ILE A 29 5.19 -0.89 3.36
N ARG A 30 5.97 0.08 2.89
CA ARG A 30 5.48 1.15 2.01
C ARG A 30 4.86 0.59 0.74
N ALA A 31 5.54 -0.34 0.07
CA ALA A 31 5.02 -0.98 -1.13
C ALA A 31 3.69 -1.70 -0.88
N TRP A 32 3.55 -2.36 0.28
CA TRP A 32 2.30 -2.99 0.67
C TRP A 32 1.19 -1.96 0.94
N GLU A 33 1.48 -0.88 1.65
CA GLU A 33 0.52 0.21 1.92
C GLU A 33 0.05 0.89 0.63
N GLU A 34 0.95 1.14 -0.32
CA GLU A 34 0.63 1.70 -1.64
C GLU A 34 -0.33 0.80 -2.43
N GLU A 35 -0.09 -0.51 -2.42
CA GLU A 35 -0.98 -1.47 -3.06
C GLU A 35 -2.37 -1.48 -2.40
N GLN A 36 -2.43 -1.45 -1.05
CA GLN A 36 -3.72 -1.36 -0.35
C GLN A 36 -4.47 -0.08 -0.72
N LEU A 37 -3.78 1.06 -0.79
CA LEU A 37 -4.37 2.32 -1.20
C LEU A 37 -4.90 2.25 -2.63
N TYR A 38 -4.10 1.71 -3.56
CA TYR A 38 -4.50 1.52 -4.96
C TYR A 38 -5.78 0.66 -5.08
N GLN A 39 -5.82 -0.48 -4.38
CA GLN A 39 -6.99 -1.35 -4.38
C GLN A 39 -8.22 -0.67 -3.75
N SER A 40 -8.03 0.15 -2.71
CA SER A 40 -9.12 0.92 -2.09
C SER A 40 -9.74 1.93 -3.05
N VAL A 41 -8.91 2.60 -3.86
CA VAL A 41 -9.37 3.56 -4.87
C VAL A 41 -10.13 2.83 -5.98
N LEU A 42 -9.57 1.73 -6.52
CA LEU A 42 -10.27 0.94 -7.54
C LEU A 42 -11.62 0.41 -7.06
N GLN A 43 -11.69 -0.02 -5.80
CA GLN A 43 -12.94 -0.47 -5.21
C GLN A 43 -13.95 0.67 -5.10
N SER A 44 -13.51 1.85 -4.65
CA SER A 44 -14.33 3.06 -4.62
C SER A 44 -14.86 3.42 -6.01
N GLU A 45 -14.01 3.42 -7.04
CA GLU A 45 -14.42 3.71 -8.43
C GLU A 45 -15.51 2.73 -8.93
N LYS A 46 -15.36 1.44 -8.64
CA LYS A 46 -16.39 0.43 -8.96
C LYS A 46 -17.72 0.72 -8.26
N GLU A 47 -17.69 1.13 -7.00
CA GLU A 47 -18.89 1.47 -6.24
C GLU A 47 -19.59 2.70 -6.82
N PHE A 48 -18.84 3.73 -7.20
CA PHE A 48 -19.39 4.89 -7.91
C PHE A 48 -20.02 4.50 -9.25
N ALA A 49 -19.35 3.65 -10.05
CA ALA A 49 -19.88 3.16 -11.32
C ALA A 49 -21.16 2.33 -11.15
N GLN A 50 -21.31 1.62 -10.03
CA GLN A 50 -22.51 0.87 -9.66
C GLN A 50 -23.64 1.76 -9.10
N GLY A 51 -23.43 3.08 -9.00
CA GLY A 51 -24.41 4.02 -8.47
C GLY A 51 -24.51 4.05 -6.94
N LYS A 52 -23.55 3.44 -6.23
CA LYS A 52 -23.49 3.48 -4.75
C LYS A 52 -22.93 4.79 -4.21
N GLY A 53 -22.34 5.62 -5.06
CA GLY A 53 -21.85 6.95 -4.71
C GLY A 53 -22.96 7.98 -4.55
N LYS A 54 -22.77 8.95 -3.65
CA LYS A 54 -23.71 10.06 -3.44
C LYS A 54 -23.47 11.16 -4.49
N LYS A 55 -24.44 11.40 -5.37
CA LYS A 55 -24.42 12.57 -6.26
C LYS A 55 -24.89 13.81 -5.51
N LEU A 56 -24.00 14.76 -5.30
CA LEU A 56 -24.32 16.04 -4.67
C LEU A 56 -24.88 17.02 -5.70
N ARG A 57 -25.93 17.76 -5.34
CA ARG A 57 -26.52 18.80 -6.21
C ARG A 57 -25.74 20.11 -6.21
N SER A 58 -24.92 20.32 -5.18
CA SER A 58 -24.03 21.48 -5.01
C SER A 58 -23.03 21.22 -3.89
N LEU A 59 -21.93 21.97 -3.89
CA LEU A 59 -20.89 21.95 -2.85
C LEU A 59 -21.41 22.14 -1.43
N LYS A 60 -22.53 22.86 -1.24
CA LYS A 60 -23.16 23.06 0.08
C LYS A 60 -23.58 21.74 0.75
N ASN A 61 -23.79 20.68 -0.03
CA ASN A 61 -24.21 19.36 0.48
C ASN A 61 -23.04 18.41 0.78
N LEU A 62 -21.79 18.89 0.69
CA LEU A 62 -20.58 18.10 0.91
C LEU A 62 -20.24 17.92 2.39
N MET A 63 -20.68 18.86 3.24
CA MET A 63 -20.46 18.86 4.69
C MET A 63 -21.66 18.28 5.43
#